data_AF-A0A158E843-F1
#
_entry.id   AF-A0A158E843-F1
#
_cell.length_a   1.000
_cell.length_b   1.000
_cell.length_c   1.000
_cell.angle_alpha   90.00
_cell.angle_beta   90.00
_cell.angle_gamma   90.00
#
_symmetry.space_group_name_H-M   'P 1'
#
loop_
_entity.id
_entity.type
_entity.pdbx_description
1 polymer ?
#
loop_
_entity_poly.entity_id
_entity_poly.type
_entity_poly.pdbx_seq_one_letter_code
_entity_poly.pdbx_strand_id
1 'polypeptide(L)'
;MDDEQKHPLQHVYVDDAGEPRFQKNAIVEYLLTHGSIRFDQILLMDFSLADREQIAQQLGYSVRGFSDLHWVSEEADRAAGSAAIYAIIESKKEGDTE
;
A
#
# COMPACT_ATOMS: atom_id res chain seq x y z
N MET A 1 14.95 21.14 10.78
CA MET A 1 13.73 20.68 10.08
C MET A 1 13.89 19.19 10.03
N ASP A 2 13.02 18.44 10.70
CA ASP A 2 13.03 16.97 10.54
C ASP A 2 12.98 16.67 9.04
N ASP A 3 13.84 15.77 8.57
CA ASP A 3 13.70 15.20 7.23
C ASP A 3 12.39 14.42 7.22
N GLU A 4 11.31 15.08 6.79
CA GLU A 4 9.99 14.46 6.64
C GLU A 4 10.13 13.26 5.70
N GLN A 5 9.83 12.07 6.21
CA GLN A 5 9.92 10.84 5.43
C GLN A 5 8.92 10.93 4.26
N LYS A 6 9.45 11.14 3.07
CA LYS A 6 8.63 11.28 1.86
C LYS A 6 7.96 9.95 1.53
N HIS A 7 6.66 10.00 1.26
CA HIS A 7 5.96 8.83 0.73
C HIS A 7 6.53 8.45 -0.65
N PRO A 8 6.60 7.14 -0.97
CA PRO A 8 7.01 6.69 -2.28
C PRO A 8 6.04 7.22 -3.34
N LEU A 9 6.59 7.63 -4.49
CA LEU A 9 5.78 8.05 -5.64
C LEU A 9 5.02 6.83 -6.17
N GLN A 10 3.70 6.94 -6.35
CA GLN A 10 2.90 5.86 -6.93
C GLN A 10 3.24 5.61 -8.40
N HIS A 11 2.93 4.41 -8.85
CA HIS A 11 3.03 4.04 -10.27
C HIS A 11 2.17 4.97 -11.13
N VAL A 12 2.75 5.42 -12.25
CA VAL A 12 2.09 6.23 -13.28
C VAL A 12 1.88 5.36 -14.51
N TYR A 13 0.65 5.32 -15.00
CA TYR A 13 0.27 4.66 -16.25
C TYR A 13 -0.34 5.67 -17.22
N VAL A 14 -0.48 5.30 -18.49
CA VAL A 14 -1.16 6.12 -19.51
C VAL A 14 -2.55 5.55 -19.73
N ASP A 15 -3.59 6.37 -19.62
CA ASP A 15 -4.98 5.95 -19.85
C ASP A 15 -5.35 5.85 -21.34
N ASP A 16 -6.57 5.42 -21.64
CA ASP A 16 -7.07 5.27 -23.02
C ASP A 16 -7.13 6.61 -23.79
N ALA A 17 -7.09 7.74 -23.09
CA ALA A 17 -7.06 9.08 -23.68
C ALA A 17 -5.62 9.58 -23.93
N GLY A 18 -4.60 8.82 -23.53
CA GLY A 18 -3.19 9.20 -23.65
C GLY A 18 -2.68 10.06 -22.49
N GLU A 19 -3.45 10.22 -21.42
CA GLU A 19 -3.09 11.07 -20.28
C GLU A 19 -2.33 10.26 -19.21
N PRO A 20 -1.18 10.75 -18.71
CA PRO A 20 -0.48 10.10 -17.60
C PRO A 20 -1.26 10.26 -16.28
N ARG A 21 -1.54 9.16 -15.61
CA ARG A 21 -2.28 9.12 -14.33
C ARG A 21 -1.59 8.27 -13.28
N PHE A 22 -1.79 8.63 -12.02
CA PHE A 22 -1.46 7.75 -10.90
C PHE A 22 -2.44 6.59 -10.81
N GLN A 23 -1.95 5.44 -10.36
CA GLN A 23 -2.77 4.26 -10.12
C GLN A 23 -3.83 4.55 -9.04
N LYS A 24 -5.09 4.67 -9.46
CA LYS A 24 -6.20 4.92 -8.55
C LYS A 24 -6.48 3.71 -7.66
N ASN A 25 -7.03 4.00 -6.48
CA ASN A 25 -7.61 3.01 -5.59
C ASN A 25 -9.13 3.23 -5.49
N ALA A 26 -9.93 2.25 -5.90
CA ALA A 26 -11.39 2.38 -5.92
C ALA A 26 -12.00 2.55 -4.51
N ILE A 27 -11.34 2.04 -3.47
CA ILE A 27 -11.80 2.19 -2.08
C ILE A 27 -11.59 3.63 -1.60
N VAL A 28 -10.47 4.27 -1.97
CA VAL A 28 -10.22 5.68 -1.65
C VAL A 28 -11.23 6.60 -2.35
N GLU A 29 -11.56 6.32 -3.61
CA GLU A 29 -12.62 7.01 -4.36
C GLU A 29 -14.00 6.82 -3.69
N TYR A 30 -14.30 5.60 -3.22
CA TYR A 30 -15.52 5.31 -2.48
C TYR A 30 -15.61 6.10 -1.16
N LEU A 31 -14.51 6.17 -0.39
CA LEU A 31 -14.44 6.94 0.85
C LEU A 31 -14.73 8.43 0.61
N LEU A 32 -14.22 9.01 -0.47
CA LEU A 32 -14.48 10.41 -0.81
C LEU A 32 -15.98 10.70 -1.05
N THR A 33 -16.69 9.72 -1.60
CA THR A 33 -18.10 9.87 -2.01
C THR A 33 -19.10 9.46 -0.93
N HIS A 34 -18.74 8.51 -0.06
CA HIS A 34 -19.65 7.91 0.93
C HIS A 34 -19.25 8.18 2.38
N GLY A 35 -18.07 8.78 2.62
CA GLY A 35 -17.56 9.03 3.96
C GLY A 35 -16.73 7.85 4.47
N SER A 36 -17.08 7.28 5.62
CA SER A 36 -16.30 6.21 6.24
C SER A 36 -16.79 4.82 5.85
N ILE A 37 -15.85 3.87 5.84
CA ILE A 37 -16.14 2.44 5.68
C ILE A 37 -15.24 1.66 6.62
N ARG A 38 -15.74 0.54 7.15
CA ARG A 38 -14.91 -0.39 7.91
C ARG A 38 -14.24 -1.42 6.99
N PHE A 39 -13.10 -1.94 7.42
CA PHE A 39 -12.32 -2.86 6.59
C PHE A 39 -13.05 -4.20 6.31
N ASP A 40 -13.82 -4.70 7.28
CA ASP A 40 -14.68 -5.87 7.09
C ASP A 40 -15.79 -5.64 6.06
N GLN A 41 -16.27 -4.40 5.92
CA GLN A 41 -17.26 -4.03 4.89
C GLN A 41 -16.63 -3.96 3.49
N ILE A 42 -15.38 -3.49 3.38
CA ILE A 42 -14.63 -3.48 2.11
C ILE A 42 -14.56 -4.90 1.51
N LEU A 43 -14.36 -5.93 2.35
CA LEU A 43 -14.27 -7.32 1.89
C LEU A 43 -15.60 -7.86 1.31
N LEU A 44 -16.72 -7.27 1.69
CA LEU A 44 -18.06 -7.63 1.20
C LEU A 44 -18.45 -6.87 -0.09
N MET A 45 -17.65 -5.89 -0.50
CA MET A 45 -17.90 -5.06 -1.67
C MET A 45 -17.09 -5.53 -2.88
N ASP A 46 -17.52 -5.12 -4.07
CA ASP A 46 -16.91 -5.48 -5.36
C ASP A 46 -15.67 -4.62 -5.67
N PHE A 47 -14.71 -4.61 -4.74
CA PHE A 47 -13.40 -4.03 -4.93
C PHE A 47 -12.40 -5.09 -5.37
N SER A 48 -11.50 -4.72 -6.27
CA SER A 48 -10.46 -5.61 -6.74
C SER A 48 -9.51 -6.02 -5.60
N LEU A 49 -8.87 -7.18 -5.76
CA LEU A 49 -7.82 -7.60 -4.82
C LEU A 49 -6.69 -6.57 -4.75
N ALA A 50 -6.26 -6.05 -5.91
CA ALA A 50 -5.20 -5.04 -5.99
C ALA A 50 -5.54 -3.76 -5.21
N ASP A 51 -6.80 -3.29 -5.26
CA ASP A 51 -7.25 -2.13 -4.46
C ASP A 51 -7.15 -2.43 -2.95
N ARG A 52 -7.57 -3.63 -2.52
CA ARG A 52 -7.52 -4.04 -1.11
C ARG A 52 -6.09 -4.15 -0.59
N GLU A 53 -5.19 -4.71 -1.40
CA GLU A 53 -3.77 -4.82 -1.07
C GLU A 53 -3.12 -3.44 -0.96
N GLN A 54 -3.37 -2.57 -1.94
CA GLN A 54 -2.80 -1.22 -1.95
C GLN A 54 -3.27 -0.39 -0.75
N ILE A 55 -4.57 -0.39 -0.43
CA ILE A 55 -5.06 0.41 0.71
C ILE A 55 -4.52 -0.12 2.05
N ALA A 56 -4.34 -1.43 2.21
CA ALA A 56 -3.76 -2.00 3.43
C ALA A 56 -2.33 -1.49 3.65
N GLN A 57 -1.53 -1.39 2.59
CA GLN A 57 -0.18 -0.79 2.65
C GLN A 57 -0.26 0.70 3.03
N GLN A 58 -1.17 1.46 2.42
CA GLN A 58 -1.32 2.90 2.68
C GLN A 58 -1.85 3.21 4.09
N LEU A 59 -2.60 2.29 4.70
CA LEU A 59 -3.03 2.38 6.09
C LEU A 59 -1.93 2.05 7.11
N GLY A 60 -0.73 1.66 6.65
CA GLY A 60 0.41 1.39 7.52
C GLY A 60 0.32 0.07 8.27
N TYR A 61 -0.32 -0.95 7.68
CA TYR A 61 -0.25 -2.31 8.23
C TYR A 61 1.20 -2.75 8.38
N SER A 62 1.53 -3.37 9.52
CA SER A 62 2.81 -4.08 9.64
C SER A 62 2.91 -5.14 8.54
N VAL A 63 4.12 -5.41 8.03
CA VAL A 63 4.31 -6.43 6.98
C VAL A 63 3.74 -7.79 7.42
N ARG A 64 3.97 -8.20 8.68
CA ARG A 64 3.37 -9.42 9.22
C ARG A 64 1.84 -9.36 9.22
N GLY A 65 1.27 -8.25 9.70
CA GLY A 65 -0.18 -8.07 9.71
C GLY A 65 -0.80 -8.03 8.31
N PHE A 66 -0.04 -7.59 7.30
CA PHE A 66 -0.41 -7.69 5.90
C PHE A 66 -0.36 -9.15 5.41
N SER A 67 0.71 -9.88 5.72
CA SER A 67 0.86 -11.31 5.39
C SER A 67 -0.21 -12.21 6.02
N ASP A 68 -0.71 -11.84 7.21
CA ASP A 68 -1.76 -12.60 7.92
C ASP A 68 -3.17 -12.40 7.28
N LEU A 69 -3.32 -11.52 6.29
CA LEU A 69 -4.58 -11.30 5.58
C LEU A 69 -4.84 -12.44 4.59
N HIS A 70 -5.86 -13.25 4.87
CA HIS A 70 -6.21 -14.45 4.10
C HIS A 70 -6.56 -14.23 2.60
N TRP A 71 -6.67 -12.98 2.15
CA TRP A 71 -7.00 -12.62 0.78
C TRP A 71 -5.83 -12.03 0.01
N VAL A 72 -4.70 -11.72 0.66
CA VAL A 72 -3.51 -11.19 0.00
C VAL A 72 -2.92 -12.24 -0.95
N SER A 73 -2.51 -11.81 -2.13
CA SER A 73 -1.83 -12.66 -3.11
C SER A 73 -0.45 -13.06 -2.63
N GLU A 74 0.00 -14.27 -2.98
CA GLU A 74 1.35 -14.71 -2.66
C GLU A 74 2.43 -13.79 -3.27
N GLU A 75 2.12 -13.15 -4.39
CA GLU A 75 3.03 -12.19 -5.03
C GLU A 75 3.22 -10.95 -4.16
N ALA A 76 2.13 -10.33 -3.70
CA ALA A 76 2.20 -9.18 -2.82
C ALA A 76 2.86 -9.53 -1.47
N ASP A 77 2.57 -10.70 -0.91
CA ASP A 77 3.20 -11.19 0.33
C ASP A 77 4.73 -11.32 0.18
N ARG A 78 5.20 -11.97 -0.90
CA ARG A 78 6.64 -12.09 -1.19
C ARG A 78 7.31 -10.75 -1.41
N ALA A 79 6.63 -9.83 -2.09
CA ALA A 79 7.15 -8.47 -2.32
C ALA A 79 7.28 -7.70 -1.00
N ALA A 80 6.27 -7.76 -0.13
CA ALA A 80 6.28 -7.12 1.18
C ALA A 80 7.38 -7.70 2.09
N GLY A 81 7.56 -9.03 2.08
CA GLY A 81 8.65 -9.70 2.81
C GLY A 81 10.03 -9.24 2.33
N SER A 82 10.23 -9.15 1.02
CA SER A 82 11.48 -8.62 0.44
C SER A 82 11.73 -7.17 0.86
N ALA A 83 10.72 -6.31 0.77
CA ALA A 83 10.80 -4.91 1.18
C ALA A 83 11.14 -4.76 2.68
N ALA A 84 10.57 -5.61 3.54
CA ALA A 84 10.86 -5.61 4.97
C ALA A 84 12.34 -5.89 5.27
N ILE A 85 12.96 -6.81 4.53
CA ILE A 85 14.39 -7.13 4.69
C ILE A 85 15.23 -5.89 4.37
N TYR A 86 14.96 -5.21 3.26
CA TYR A 86 15.68 -3.99 2.88
C TYR A 86 15.52 -2.89 3.94
N ALA A 87 14.30 -2.64 4.41
CA ALA A 87 14.03 -1.66 5.46
C ALA A 87 14.82 -1.95 6.76
N ILE A 88 14.92 -3.21 7.17
CA ILE A 88 15.70 -3.63 8.35
C ILE A 88 17.21 -3.44 8.13
N ILE A 89 17.71 -3.68 6.91
CA ILE A 89 19.12 -3.46 6.58
C ILE A 89 19.45 -1.96 6.61
N GLU A 90 18.58 -1.13 6.04
CA GLU A 90 18.74 0.33 6.04
C GLU A 90 18.74 0.90 7.45
N SER A 91 17.79 0.47 8.30
CA SER A 91 17.72 0.93 9.69
C SER A 91 18.97 0.58 10.51
N LYS A 92 19.69 -0.48 10.15
CA LYS A 92 20.95 -0.87 10.81
C LYS A 92 22.15 -0.04 10.35
N LYS A 93 22.17 0.40 9.08
CA LYS A 93 23.25 1.26 8.56
C LYS A 93 23.24 2.64 9.20
N GLU A 94 22.04 3.16 9.48
CA GLU A 94 21.88 4.46 10.14
C GLU A 94 22.39 4.42 11.60
N GLY A 95 22.23 3.30 12.30
CA GLY A 95 22.70 3.13 13.68
C GLY A 95 24.20 2.87 13.86
N ASP A 96 24.95 2.54 12.79
CA ASP A 96 26.41 2.33 12.82
C ASP A 96 27.21 3.62 12.52
N THR A 97 26.53 4.73 12.24
CA THR A 97 27.16 6.03 11.86
C THR A 97 27.11 7.08 12.98
N GLU A 98 26.70 6.69 14.20
CA GLU A 98 26.65 7.54 15.41
C GLU A 98 27.71 7.17 16.46
#